data_AF-A0AAX3SZM2-F1
#
_entry.id   AF-A0AAX3SZM2-F1
#
_cell.length_a   1.000
_cell.length_b   1.000
_cell.length_c   1.000
_cell.angle_alpha   90.00
_cell.angle_beta   90.00
_cell.angle_gamma   90.00
#
_symmetry.space_group_name_H-M   'P 1'
#
loop_
_entity.id
_entity.type
_entity.pdbx_description
1 polymer ?
#
loop_
_entity_poly.entity_id
_entity_poly.type
_entity_poly.pdbx_seq_one_letter_code
_entity_poly.pdbx_strand_id
1 'polypeptide(L)'
;METNNLYLDATEIIFLYYQDMLERNQQTFDNVKVLETVTLLKKAKVIYLAGLGISSLAVKELATRLFSFGFTCSLLMENESNIITRASLIQPDDLLICISLEGKTMAVIAAAKEAKNNGVNSNWYYIKV
;
A
#
# COMPACT_ATOMS: atom_id res chain seq x y z
N MET A 1 -19.96 26.13 30.43
CA MET A 1 -18.57 26.01 30.91
C MET A 1 -18.03 24.59 30.73
N GLU A 2 -18.84 23.54 30.94
CA GLU A 2 -18.45 22.13 30.74
C GLU A 2 -18.11 21.75 29.29
N THR A 3 -18.80 22.31 28.30
CA THR A 3 -18.53 22.01 26.88
C THR A 3 -17.13 22.41 26.44
N ASN A 4 -16.58 23.51 26.97
CA ASN A 4 -15.26 24.00 26.57
C ASN A 4 -14.13 23.06 27.05
N ASN A 5 -14.28 22.46 28.23
CA ASN A 5 -13.33 21.44 28.72
C ASN A 5 -13.39 20.15 27.90
N LEU A 6 -14.59 19.71 27.51
CA LEU A 6 -14.75 18.51 26.68
C LEU A 6 -14.07 18.64 25.30
N TYR A 7 -14.15 19.81 24.67
CA TYR A 7 -13.48 20.08 23.38
C TYR A 7 -11.96 20.16 23.51
N LEU A 8 -11.45 20.74 24.61
CA LEU A 8 -10.01 20.77 24.90
C LEU A 8 -9.46 19.36 25.13
N ASP A 9 -10.17 18.54 25.92
CA ASP A 9 -9.78 17.14 26.18
C ASP A 9 -9.80 16.30 24.90
N ALA A 10 -10.82 16.45 24.05
CA ALA A 10 -10.91 15.74 22.77
C ALA A 10 -9.77 16.14 21.80
N THR A 11 -9.42 17.43 21.77
CA THR A 11 -8.33 17.94 20.94
C THR A 11 -6.98 17.37 21.40
N GLU A 12 -6.75 17.33 22.71
CA GLU A 12 -5.53 16.78 23.29
C GLU A 12 -5.40 15.27 23.02
N ILE A 13 -6.49 14.51 23.18
CA ILE A 13 -6.52 13.07 22.87
C ILE A 13 -6.18 12.82 21.39
N ILE A 14 -6.76 13.57 20.46
CA ILE A 14 -6.48 13.44 19.04
C ILE A 14 -5.01 13.77 18.75
N PHE A 15 -4.49 14.84 19.34
CA PHE A 15 -3.09 15.23 19.17
C PHE A 15 -2.13 14.15 19.66
N LEU A 16 -2.35 13.62 20.87
CA LEU A 16 -1.52 12.54 21.44
C LEU A 16 -1.62 11.26 20.62
N TYR A 17 -2.80 10.91 20.10
CA TYR A 17 -2.99 9.78 19.20
C TYR A 17 -2.16 9.91 17.92
N TYR A 18 -2.14 11.10 17.30
CA TYR A 18 -1.32 11.34 16.11
C TYR A 18 0.18 11.29 16.40
N GLN A 19 0.63 11.81 17.55
CA GLN A 19 2.04 11.71 17.97
C GLN A 19 2.46 10.24 18.14
N ASP A 20 1.67 9.44 18.85
CA ASP A 20 1.93 8.00 19.03
C ASP A 20 1.92 7.24 17.69
N MET A 21 0.99 7.55 16.78
CA MET A 21 1.00 6.98 15.42
C MET A 21 2.29 7.33 14.67
N LEU A 22 2.74 8.59 14.73
CA LEU A 22 3.96 9.03 14.05
C LEU A 22 5.20 8.33 14.61
N GLU A 23 5.32 8.21 15.93
CA GLU A 23 6.44 7.52 16.57
C GLU A 23 6.48 6.03 16.19
N ARG A 24 5.33 5.33 16.20
CA ARG A 24 5.24 3.93 15.78
C ARG A 24 5.59 3.73 14.31
N ASN A 25 5.21 4.67 13.45
CA ASN A 25 5.52 4.61 12.02
C ASN A 25 7.03 4.83 11.76
N GLN A 26 7.69 5.74 12.50
CA GLN A 26 9.14 5.99 12.34
C GLN A 26 10.01 4.79 12.73
N GLN A 27 9.57 3.98 13.71
CA GLN A 27 10.29 2.77 14.13
C GLN A 27 10.22 1.62 13.10
N THR A 28 9.42 1.76 12.03
CA THR A 28 9.18 0.70 11.04
C THR A 28 9.98 0.89 9.74
N PHE A 29 10.77 1.97 9.62
CA PHE A 29 11.58 2.24 8.42
C PHE A 29 12.80 1.32 8.33
N ASP A 30 12.65 0.26 7.54
CA ASP A 30 13.72 -0.71 7.26
C ASP A 30 14.41 -0.36 5.93
N ASN A 31 15.60 0.24 6.04
CA ASN A 31 16.40 0.64 4.88
C ASN A 31 16.72 -0.53 3.93
N VAL A 32 16.85 -1.74 4.45
CA VAL A 32 17.14 -2.93 3.63
C VAL A 32 15.93 -3.25 2.75
N LYS A 33 14.73 -3.27 3.33
CA LYS A 33 13.49 -3.49 2.56
C LYS A 33 13.23 -2.39 1.53
N VAL A 34 13.58 -1.14 1.84
CA VAL A 34 13.48 -0.04 0.87
C VAL A 34 14.39 -0.30 -0.33
N LEU A 35 15.65 -0.71 -0.11
CA LEU A 35 16.60 -1.02 -1.19
C LEU A 35 16.16 -2.24 -2.01
N GLU A 36 15.60 -3.27 -1.37
CA GLU A 36 15.00 -4.42 -2.05
C GLU A 36 13.82 -3.99 -2.93
N THR A 37 12.95 -3.12 -2.42
CA THR A 37 11.81 -2.57 -3.17
C THR A 37 12.31 -1.84 -4.42
N VAL A 38 13.30 -0.96 -4.27
CA VAL A 38 13.90 -0.21 -5.39
C VAL A 38 14.49 -1.15 -6.45
N THR A 39 15.12 -2.24 -6.01
CA THR A 39 15.68 -3.24 -6.93
C THR A 39 14.60 -3.96 -7.72
N LEU A 40 13.47 -4.27 -7.10
CA LEU A 40 12.32 -4.90 -7.77
C LEU A 40 11.62 -3.93 -8.72
N LEU A 41 11.40 -2.68 -8.30
CA LEU A 41 10.83 -1.62 -9.15
C LEU A 41 11.62 -1.47 -10.46
N LYS A 42 12.95 -1.45 -10.39
CA LYS A 42 13.84 -1.32 -11.56
C LYS A 42 13.81 -2.51 -12.52
N LYS A 43 13.44 -3.70 -12.05
CA LYS A 43 13.39 -4.92 -12.87
C LYS A 43 12.00 -5.18 -13.46
N ALA A 44 10.96 -4.59 -12.87
CA ALA A 44 9.58 -4.81 -13.25
C ALA A 44 9.29 -4.23 -14.64
N LYS A 45 8.67 -5.03 -15.50
CA LYS A 45 8.14 -4.56 -16.79
C LYS A 45 6.90 -3.69 -16.61
N VAL A 46 5.95 -4.17 -15.79
CA VAL A 46 4.80 -3.39 -15.33
C VAL A 46 4.68 -3.51 -13.81
N ILE A 47 4.38 -2.37 -13.16
CA ILE A 47 4.13 -2.31 -11.72
C ILE A 47 2.62 -2.23 -11.49
N TYR A 48 2.04 -3.31 -11.00
CA TYR A 48 0.66 -3.41 -10.57
C TYR A 48 0.54 -2.90 -9.13
N LEU A 49 -0.35 -1.93 -8.90
CA LEU A 49 -0.58 -1.33 -7.58
C LEU A 49 -2.01 -1.65 -7.13
N ALA A 50 -2.15 -2.50 -6.12
CA ALA A 50 -3.44 -2.95 -5.60
C ALA A 50 -3.77 -2.29 -4.27
N GLY A 51 -4.98 -1.74 -4.14
CA GLY A 51 -5.47 -1.20 -2.88
C GLY A 51 -6.93 -0.78 -2.99
N LEU A 52 -7.72 -1.16 -1.98
CA LEU A 52 -9.17 -0.94 -1.95
C LEU A 52 -9.54 0.09 -0.89
N GLY A 53 -10.60 0.86 -1.13
CA GLY A 53 -11.12 1.86 -0.19
C GLY A 53 -10.13 3.01 0.03
N ILE A 54 -9.89 3.38 1.29
CA ILE A 54 -9.01 4.51 1.66
C ILE A 54 -7.58 4.30 1.14
N SER A 55 -7.11 3.05 1.07
CA SER A 55 -5.78 2.73 0.54
C SER A 55 -5.63 3.05 -0.95
N SER A 56 -6.73 3.24 -1.69
CA SER A 56 -6.68 3.65 -3.11
C SER A 56 -6.06 5.03 -3.30
N LEU A 57 -6.13 5.93 -2.30
CA LEU A 57 -5.49 7.24 -2.38
C LEU A 57 -3.96 7.10 -2.37
N ALA A 58 -3.43 6.27 -1.47
CA ALA A 58 -2.00 5.95 -1.41
C ALA A 58 -1.52 5.25 -2.70
N VAL A 59 -2.35 4.37 -3.28
CA VAL A 59 -2.07 3.77 -4.59
C VAL A 59 -1.93 4.83 -5.68
N LYS A 60 -2.86 5.80 -5.77
CA LYS A 60 -2.81 6.88 -6.77
C LYS A 60 -1.59 7.79 -6.60
N GLU A 61 -1.27 8.13 -5.35
CA GLU A 61 -0.10 8.96 -5.04
C GLU A 61 1.20 8.27 -5.44
N LEU A 62 1.36 6.99 -5.07
CA LEU A 62 2.53 6.20 -5.46
C LEU A 62 2.63 6.07 -6.99
N ALA A 63 1.52 5.78 -7.66
CA ALA A 63 1.47 5.69 -9.12
C ALA A 63 1.95 7.00 -9.78
N THR A 64 1.48 8.15 -9.29
CA THR A 64 1.85 9.48 -9.82
C THR A 64 3.36 9.72 -9.75
N ARG A 65 4.00 9.32 -8.63
CA ARG A 65 5.45 9.42 -8.47
C ARG A 65 6.19 8.45 -9.38
N LEU A 66 5.75 7.20 -9.45
CA LEU A 66 6.37 6.18 -10.30
C LEU A 66 6.27 6.55 -11.78
N PHE A 67 5.13 7.09 -12.23
CA PHE A 67 4.98 7.62 -13.59
C PHE A 67 5.98 8.76 -13.86
N SER A 68 6.16 9.67 -12.90
CA SER A 68 7.13 10.77 -13.02
C SER A 68 8.58 10.27 -13.10
N PHE A 69 8.86 9.06 -12.61
CA PHE A 69 10.16 8.41 -12.73
C PHE A 69 10.30 7.51 -13.96
N GLY A 70 9.28 7.46 -14.83
CA GLY A 70 9.30 6.69 -16.07
C GLY A 70 8.90 5.22 -15.93
N PHE A 71 8.32 4.80 -14.82
CA PHE A 71 7.81 3.44 -14.66
C PHE A 71 6.42 3.26 -15.27
N THR A 72 6.20 2.10 -15.89
CA THR A 72 4.87 1.66 -16.34
C THR A 72 4.09 1.10 -15.17
N CYS A 73 2.98 1.74 -14.80
CA CYS A 73 2.14 1.30 -13.69
C CYS A 73 0.70 0.95 -14.11
N SER A 74 0.09 0.01 -13.41
CA SER A 74 -1.31 -0.41 -13.57
C SER A 74 -2.01 -0.35 -12.22
N LEU A 75 -3.14 0.34 -12.12
CA LEU A 75 -3.86 0.55 -10.87
C LEU A 75 -5.02 -0.46 -10.71
N LEU A 76 -5.09 -1.15 -9.58
CA LEU A 76 -6.08 -2.18 -9.24
C LEU A 76 -6.82 -1.72 -7.98
N MET A 77 -7.88 -0.96 -8.16
CA MET A 77 -8.56 -0.29 -7.04
C MET A 77 -10.09 -0.18 -7.17
N GLU A 78 -10.66 -0.68 -8.27
CA GLU A 78 -12.06 -0.44 -8.62
C GLU A 78 -13.04 -1.20 -7.70
N ASN A 79 -12.86 -2.51 -7.60
CA ASN A 79 -13.65 -3.39 -6.74
C ASN A 79 -12.88 -4.70 -6.49
N GLU A 80 -13.38 -5.52 -5.58
CA GLU A 80 -12.73 -6.77 -5.18
C GLU A 80 -12.49 -7.72 -6.37
N SER A 81 -13.53 -7.97 -7.17
CA SER A 81 -13.47 -8.89 -8.31
C SER A 81 -12.48 -8.42 -9.39
N ASN A 82 -12.44 -7.13 -9.68
CA ASN A 82 -11.51 -6.52 -10.63
C ASN A 82 -10.05 -6.68 -10.15
N ILE A 83 -9.80 -6.42 -8.86
CA ILE A 83 -8.47 -6.56 -8.26
C ILE A 83 -7.97 -8.00 -8.42
N ILE A 84 -8.78 -9.00 -8.06
CA ILE A 84 -8.41 -10.41 -8.13
C ILE A 84 -8.22 -10.86 -9.59
N THR A 85 -9.17 -10.52 -10.46
CA THR A 85 -9.14 -10.93 -11.89
C THR A 85 -7.94 -10.35 -12.61
N ARG A 86 -7.55 -9.12 -12.31
CA ARG A 86 -6.38 -8.50 -12.95
C ARG A 86 -5.08 -9.01 -12.35
N ALA A 87 -5.08 -9.38 -11.07
CA ALA A 87 -3.92 -9.98 -10.41
C ALA A 87 -3.58 -11.36 -10.98
N SER A 88 -4.57 -12.16 -11.39
CA SER A 88 -4.34 -13.47 -12.02
C SER A 88 -3.75 -13.38 -13.44
N LEU A 89 -3.67 -12.19 -14.03
CA LEU A 89 -3.04 -11.95 -15.33
C LEU A 89 -1.59 -11.46 -15.23
N ILE A 90 -1.11 -11.15 -14.02
CA ILE A 90 0.25 -10.64 -13.79
C ILE A 90 1.27 -11.73 -14.12
N GLN A 91 2.32 -11.36 -14.86
CA GLN A 91 3.35 -12.26 -15.35
C GLN A 91 4.62 -12.22 -14.48
N PRO A 92 5.47 -13.26 -14.50
CA PRO A 92 6.69 -13.33 -13.67
C PRO A 92 7.66 -12.14 -13.78
N ASP A 93 7.65 -11.41 -14.91
CA ASP A 93 8.48 -10.23 -15.17
C ASP A 93 7.85 -8.91 -14.68
N ASP A 94 6.64 -8.96 -14.15
CA ASP A 94 5.94 -7.83 -13.53
C ASP A 94 6.14 -7.80 -12.01
N LEU A 95 5.66 -6.72 -11.38
CA LEU A 95 5.66 -6.55 -9.93
C LEU A 95 4.26 -6.19 -9.44
N LEU A 96 3.80 -6.84 -8.37
CA LEU A 96 2.60 -6.45 -7.63
C LEU A 96 2.97 -5.81 -6.29
N ILE A 97 2.49 -4.59 -6.04
CA ILE A 97 2.58 -3.91 -4.75
C ILE A 97 1.17 -3.81 -4.18
N CYS A 98 0.98 -4.37 -2.99
CA CYS A 98 -0.29 -4.43 -2.28
C CYS A 98 -0.32 -3.42 -1.12
N ILE A 99 -1.25 -2.48 -1.15
CA ILE A 99 -1.42 -1.47 -0.11
C ILE A 99 -2.68 -1.79 0.70
N SER A 100 -2.49 -2.05 1.99
CA SER A 100 -3.58 -2.32 2.95
C SER A 100 -3.15 -1.86 4.34
N LEU A 101 -3.91 -0.93 4.93
CA LEU A 101 -3.61 -0.36 6.24
C LEU A 101 -3.47 -1.41 7.34
N GLU A 102 -4.40 -2.35 7.44
CA GLU A 102 -4.41 -3.40 8.47
C GLU A 102 -3.88 -4.75 7.97
N GLY A 103 -3.64 -4.89 6.66
CA GLY A 103 -3.22 -6.16 6.06
C GLY A 103 -4.32 -7.22 6.01
N LYS A 104 -5.58 -6.81 6.22
CA LYS A 104 -6.76 -7.69 6.29
C LYS A 104 -7.70 -7.56 5.09
N THR A 105 -7.34 -6.73 4.11
CA THR A 105 -8.19 -6.52 2.94
C THR A 105 -8.20 -7.77 2.06
N MET A 106 -9.28 -8.57 2.14
CA MET A 106 -9.37 -9.89 1.51
C MET A 106 -9.07 -9.88 0.01
N ALA A 107 -9.58 -8.89 -0.74
CA ALA A 107 -9.31 -8.76 -2.16
C ALA A 107 -7.81 -8.57 -2.47
N VAL A 108 -7.10 -7.81 -1.64
CA VAL A 108 -5.67 -7.54 -1.79
C VAL A 108 -4.84 -8.77 -1.43
N ILE A 109 -5.25 -9.51 -0.40
CA ILE A 109 -4.63 -10.80 -0.02
C ILE A 109 -4.82 -11.83 -1.14
N ALA A 110 -6.03 -11.92 -1.69
CA ALA A 110 -6.34 -12.80 -2.80
C ALA A 110 -5.53 -12.44 -4.05
N ALA A 111 -5.43 -11.16 -4.40
CA ALA A 111 -4.58 -10.70 -5.50
C ALA A 111 -3.10 -11.09 -5.32
N ALA A 112 -2.55 -10.92 -4.11
CA ALA A 112 -1.19 -11.35 -3.81
C ALA A 112 -1.00 -12.86 -4.01
N LYS A 113 -2.01 -13.67 -3.62
CA LYS A 113 -2.00 -15.11 -3.83
C LYS A 113 -2.04 -15.49 -5.31
N GLU A 114 -2.90 -14.85 -6.10
CA GLU A 114 -2.97 -15.08 -7.55
C GLU A 114 -1.65 -14.75 -8.25
N ALA A 115 -1.07 -13.59 -7.96
CA ALA A 115 0.24 -13.21 -8.52
C ALA A 115 1.34 -14.21 -8.11
N LYS A 116 1.35 -14.67 -6.86
CA LYS A 116 2.31 -15.68 -6.39
C LYS A 116 2.17 -17.01 -7.15
N ASN A 117 0.94 -17.44 -7.43
CA ASN A 117 0.69 -18.66 -8.20
C ASN A 117 1.27 -18.57 -9.63
N ASN A 118 1.31 -17.36 -10.19
CA ASN A 118 1.89 -17.09 -11.50
C ASN A 118 3.43 -16.98 -11.48
N GLY A 119 4.09 -17.19 -10.35
CA GLY A 119 5.55 -17.07 -10.24
C GLY A 119 6.05 -15.62 -10.13
N VAL A 120 5.14 -14.66 -9.92
CA VAL A 120 5.51 -13.28 -9.60
C VAL A 120 6.20 -13.27 -8.25
N ASN A 121 7.35 -12.61 -8.20
CA ASN A 121 8.13 -12.46 -6.97
C ASN A 121 7.39 -11.50 -6.03
N SER A 122 6.38 -12.04 -5.36
CA SER A 122 5.53 -11.36 -4.37
C SER A 122 6.34 -11.19 -3.09
N ASN A 123 7.38 -10.35 -3.13
CA ASN A 123 7.84 -9.76 -1.88
C ASN A 123 6.69 -8.88 -1.40
N TRP A 124 6.00 -9.38 -0.36
CA TRP A 124 4.87 -8.74 0.30
C TRP A 124 5.34 -7.40 0.87
N TYR A 125 5.27 -6.32 0.10
CA TYR A 125 5.51 -4.99 0.65
C TYR A 125 4.24 -4.50 1.31
N TYR A 126 4.19 -4.70 2.62
CA TYR A 126 3.24 -4.06 3.49
C TYR A 126 3.68 -2.61 3.69
N ILE A 127 3.08 -1.68 2.94
CA ILE A 127 3.09 -0.27 3.33
C ILE A 127 1.96 -0.11 4.35
N LYS A 128 2.33 -0.22 5.63
CA LYS A 128 1.52 0.32 6.72
C LYS A 128 1.56 1.83 6.54
N VAL A 129 0.44 2.42 6.11
CA VAL A 129 0.27 3.88 6.15
C VAL A 129 0.00 4.29 7.60
#